data_AF-A0A243W6G1-F1
#
_entry.id   AF-A0A243W6G1-F1
#
_cell.length_a   1.000
_cell.length_b   1.000
_cell.length_c   1.000
_cell.angle_alpha   90.00
_cell.angle_beta   90.00
_cell.angle_gamma   90.00
#
_symmetry.space_group_name_H-M   'P 1'
#
loop_
_entity.id
_entity.type
_entity.pdbx_description
1 polymer ?
#
loop_
_entity_poly.entity_id
_entity_poly.type
_entity_poly.pdbx_seq_one_letter_code
_entity_poly.pdbx_strand_id
1 'polypeptide(L)' 'MLSLLKHLQPDNEKTAYYAEYQSKGPGANTKDRVKRSKQLTNKEAKQYTLKNIFAGAEPWLPETKPTPSSTAAKQ' A
#
# COMPACT_ATOMS: atom_id res chain seq x y z
N MET A 1 6.34 16.85 -25.50
CA MET A 1 5.81 16.16 -24.30
C MET A 1 4.77 15.09 -24.67
N LEU A 2 5.12 14.10 -25.50
CA LEU A 2 4.19 13.00 -25.83
C LEU A 2 4.92 11.67 -26.10
N SER A 3 6.13 11.51 -25.56
CA SER A 3 6.93 10.29 -25.73
C SER A 3 7.24 9.61 -24.40
N LEU A 4 6.29 9.61 -23.46
CA LEU A 4 6.41 8.83 -22.22
C LEU A 4 5.33 7.74 -22.09
N LEU A 5 4.29 7.77 -22.95
CA LEU A 5 3.17 6.82 -22.88
C LEU A 5 3.40 5.50 -23.64
N LYS A 6 4.48 5.35 -24.42
CA LYS A 6 4.69 4.15 -25.26
C LYS A 6 5.11 2.88 -24.52
N HIS A 7 5.34 2.94 -23.20
CA HIS A 7 5.73 1.77 -22.40
C HIS A 7 4.65 1.27 -21.45
N LEU A 8 3.53 1.98 -21.35
CA LEU A 8 2.40 1.56 -20.54
C LEU A 8 1.67 0.45 -21.31
N GLN A 9 1.94 -0.81 -20.97
CA GLN A 9 1.19 -1.94 -21.54
C GLN A 9 -0.25 -1.86 -21.00
N PRO A 10 -1.23 -1.43 -21.81
CA PRO A 10 -2.59 -1.12 -21.32
C PRO A 10 -3.36 -2.38 -20.87
N ASP A 11 -2.86 -3.55 -21.25
CA ASP A 11 -3.40 -4.83 -20.80
C ASP A 11 -3.03 -5.14 -19.35
N ASN A 12 -1.83 -4.75 -18.90
CA ASN A 12 -1.42 -4.96 -17.50
C ASN A 12 -2.29 -4.12 -16.54
N GLU A 13 -2.81 -2.99 -17.00
CA GLU A 13 -3.71 -2.14 -16.23
C GLU A 13 -5.12 -2.70 -16.08
N LYS A 14 -5.48 -3.77 -16.81
CA LYS A 14 -6.79 -4.42 -16.69
C LYS A 14 -6.85 -5.37 -15.50
N THR A 15 -5.72 -5.93 -15.09
CA THR A 15 -5.64 -6.94 -14.01
C THR A 15 -4.92 -6.42 -12.76
N ALA A 16 -4.11 -5.37 -12.88
CA ALA A 16 -3.43 -4.78 -11.74
C ALA A 16 -4.42 -4.13 -10.77
N TYR A 17 -4.21 -4.35 -9.47
CA TYR A 17 -4.93 -3.69 -8.39
C TYR A 17 -3.98 -2.78 -7.61
N TYR A 18 -4.18 -1.47 -7.72
CA TYR A 18 -3.42 -0.46 -7.00
C TYR A 18 -4.28 0.19 -5.94
N ALA A 19 -3.77 0.23 -4.70
CA ALA A 19 -4.46 0.87 -3.60
C ALA A 19 -3.51 1.59 -2.63
N GLU A 20 -4.00 2.67 -2.04
CA GLU A 20 -3.32 3.45 -1.00
C GLU A 20 -4.19 3.48 0.27
N TYR A 21 -3.56 3.55 1.44
CA TYR A 21 -4.24 3.66 2.73
C TYR A 21 -3.48 4.61 3.65
N GLN A 22 -4.16 5.67 4.10
CA GLN A 22 -3.62 6.65 5.05
C GLN A 22 -2.23 7.20 4.69
N SER A 23 -1.93 7.34 3.39
CA SER A 23 -0.71 8.00 2.89
C SER A 23 -0.63 9.43 3.46
N LYS A 24 0.58 9.88 3.80
CA LYS A 24 0.84 11.21 4.37
C LYS A 24 1.97 11.92 3.61
N GLY A 25 2.00 13.25 3.72
CA GLY A 25 3.01 14.11 3.08
C GLY A 25 2.53 14.77 1.78
N PRO A 26 3.36 15.61 1.16
CA PRO A 26 2.96 16.45 0.02
C PRO A 26 2.41 15.69 -1.19
N GLY A 27 2.87 14.44 -1.39
CA GLY A 27 2.43 13.58 -2.50
C GLY A 27 1.16 12.77 -2.23
N ALA A 28 0.59 12.83 -1.03
CA ALA A 28 -0.53 11.98 -0.61
C ALA A 28 -1.91 12.47 -1.11
N ASN A 29 -1.96 13.55 -1.90
CA ASN A 29 -3.23 14.02 -2.47
C ASN A 29 -3.83 12.97 -3.40
N THR A 30 -5.00 12.47 -3.04
CA THR A 30 -5.70 11.40 -3.79
C THR A 30 -6.55 11.93 -4.93
N LYS A 31 -6.84 13.25 -4.94
CA LYS A 31 -7.78 13.87 -5.91
C LYS A 31 -7.28 13.82 -7.35
N ASP A 32 -5.97 13.88 -7.53
CA ASP A 32 -5.33 13.90 -8.86
C ASP A 32 -4.87 12.50 -9.30
N ARG A 33 -5.30 11.45 -8.60
CA ARG A 33 -4.97 10.07 -8.97
C ARG A 33 -5.81 9.61 -10.15
N VAL A 34 -5.24 8.69 -10.93
CA VAL A 34 -5.98 7.97 -11.97
C VAL A 34 -7.16 7.21 -11.33
N LYS A 35 -8.29 7.13 -12.04
CA LYS A 35 -9.55 6.57 -11.52
C LYS A 35 -9.47 5.14 -10.97
N ARG A 36 -8.48 4.36 -11.41
CA ARG A 36 -8.28 2.98 -10.97
C ARG A 36 -7.49 2.85 -9.67
N SER A 37 -6.87 3.93 -9.17
CA SER A 37 -6.27 3.92 -7.83
C SER A 37 -7.38 3.89 -6.79
N LYS A 38 -7.34 2.88 -5.91
CA LYS A 38 -8.31 2.71 -4.84
C LYS A 38 -7.77 3.29 -3.54
N GLN A 39 -8.57 4.10 -2.86
CA GLN A 39 -8.32 4.43 -1.46
C GLN A 39 -9.02 3.39 -0.59
N LEU A 40 -8.24 2.69 0.24
CA LEU A 40 -8.79 1.67 1.13
C LEU A 40 -9.50 2.32 2.32
N THR A 41 -10.61 1.71 2.73
CA THR A 41 -11.23 1.93 4.03
C THR A 41 -10.45 1.21 5.13
N ASN A 42 -10.69 1.59 6.38
CA ASN A 42 -10.14 0.89 7.55
C ASN A 42 -10.50 -0.60 7.57
N LYS A 43 -11.65 -0.99 7.01
CA LYS A 43 -12.08 -2.40 6.93
C LYS A 43 -11.30 -3.16 5.87
N GLU A 44 -11.12 -2.58 4.68
CA GLU A 44 -10.35 -3.19 3.59
C GLU A 44 -8.86 -3.32 3.97
N ALA A 45 -8.29 -2.30 4.61
CA ALA A 45 -6.89 -2.28 5.01
C ALA A 45 -6.52 -3.41 5.98
N LYS A 46 -7.46 -3.89 6.81
CA LYS A 46 -7.24 -5.03 7.73
C LYS A 46 -6.90 -6.34 7.02
N GLN A 47 -7.17 -6.45 5.71
CA GLN A 47 -6.79 -7.63 4.94
C GLN A 47 -5.29 -7.61 4.59
N TYR A 48 -4.66 -6.43 4.51
CA TYR A 48 -3.27 -6.26 4.10
C TYR A 48 -2.34 -6.22 5.33
N THR A 49 -2.24 -7.34 6.04
CA THR A 49 -1.31 -7.52 7.18
C THR A 49 -0.25 -8.56 6.84
N LEU A 50 0.91 -8.52 7.50
CA LEU A 50 1.97 -9.54 7.32
C LEU A 50 1.40 -10.95 7.50
N LYS A 51 0.60 -11.15 8.55
CA LYS A 51 -0.06 -12.42 8.83
C LYS A 51 -0.91 -12.91 7.65
N ASN A 52 -1.72 -12.04 7.06
CA ASN A 52 -2.61 -12.45 5.98
C ASN A 52 -1.86 -12.62 4.65
N ILE A 53 -0.88 -11.76 4.36
CA ILE A 53 -0.11 -11.77 3.11
C ILE A 53 0.77 -13.01 3.04
N PHE A 54 1.31 -13.46 4.16
CA PHE A 54 2.23 -14.60 4.24
C PHE A 54 1.61 -15.84 4.92
N ALA A 55 0.28 -15.99 4.89
CA ALA A 55 -0.49 -17.08 5.53
C ALA A 55 -0.41 -18.45 4.81
N GLY A 56 0.62 -18.71 4.01
CA GLY A 56 0.71 -19.90 3.15
C GLY A 56 0.87 -21.23 3.91
N ALA A 57 1.09 -22.32 3.18
CA ALA A 57 1.35 -23.65 3.77
C ALA A 57 2.54 -23.65 4.73
N GLU A 58 3.52 -22.79 4.44
CA GLU A 58 4.62 -22.44 5.34
C GLU A 58 4.49 -20.95 5.69
N PRO A 59 3.78 -20.61 6.78
CA PRO A 59 3.60 -19.22 7.16
C PRO A 59 4.94 -18.56 7.48
N TRP A 60 5.16 -17.36 6.94
CA TRP A 60 6.34 -16.57 7.26
C TRP A 60 5.96 -15.29 7.99
N LEU A 61 6.40 -15.18 9.25
CA LEU A 61 6.31 -13.96 10.02
C LEU A 61 7.74 -13.52 10.39
N PRO A 62 8.23 -12.37 9.89
CA PRO A 62 9.55 -11.91 10.25
C PRO A 62 9.60 -11.67 11.76
N GLU A 63 10.71 -12.08 12.39
CA GLU A 63 10.96 -11.75 13.78
C GLU A 63 11.05 -10.23 13.90
N THR A 64 10.08 -9.63 14.57
CA THR A 64 10.23 -8.26 15.03
C THR A 64 11.25 -8.32 16.16
N LYS A 65 12.53 -8.02 15.88
CA LYS A 65 13.40 -7.60 16.98
C LYS A 65 12.66 -6.47 17.68
N PRO A 66 12.45 -6.52 19.01
CA PRO A 66 11.86 -5.41 19.72
C PRO A 66 12.81 -4.22 19.58
N THR A 67 12.58 -3.38 18.57
CA THR A 67 13.13 -2.03 18.54
C THR A 67 12.51 -1.34 19.75
N PRO A 68 13.29 -0.79 20.70
CA PRO A 68 12.72 -0.10 21.84
C PRO A 68 11.75 0.95 21.31
N SER A 69 10.50 0.82 21.75
CA SER A 69 9.39 1.73 21.54
C SER A 69 9.92 3.15 21.38
N SER A 70 9.73 3.75 20.19
CA SER A 70 9.90 5.18 19.99
C SER A 70 8.91 5.90 20.93
N THR A 71 9.42 6.18 22.12
CA THR A 71 9.13 7.32 22.99
C THR A 71 7.68 7.50 23.44
N ALA A 72 7.51 7.21 24.73
CA ALA A 72 6.68 7.97 25.63
C ALA A 72 6.70 9.48 25.31
N ALA A 73 5.61 10.01 24.78
CA ALA A 73 5.26 11.42 24.93
C ALA A 73 4.13 11.49 25.97
N LYS A 74 4.49 11.34 27.24
CA LYS A 74 3.86 12.07 28.33
C LYS A 74 4.77 13.26 28.61
N GLN A 75 4.31 14.44 28.23
CA GLN A 75 4.32 15.66 29.05
C GLN A 75 3.21 16.56 28.52
#